data_AF-A0A846ZVW6-F1
#
_entry.id   AF-A0A846ZVW6-F1
#
_cell.length_a   1.000
_cell.length_b   1.000
_cell.length_c   1.000
_cell.angle_alpha   90.00
_cell.angle_beta   90.00
_cell.angle_gamma   90.00
#
_symmetry.space_group_name_H-M   'P 1'
#
loop_
_entity.id
_entity.type
_entity.pdbx_description
1 polymer ?
#
loop_
_entity_poly.entity_id
_entity_poly.type
_entity_poly.pdbx_seq_one_letter_code
_entity_poly.pdbx_strand_id
1 'polypeptide(L)' 'MTTEQNNLVYVGFNSQVVALDKHTGKIVWDWKAPKGRGYVSLLLLDEHQLIASVVGYTYSLDALTGKEQWFNELPGYGS' A
#
# COMPACT_ATOMS: atom_id res chain seq x y z
N MET A 1 -23.09 -8.75 8.51
CA MET A 1 -22.67 -7.70 7.55
C MET A 1 -21.17 -7.78 7.44
N THR A 2 -20.66 -8.73 6.65
CA THR A 2 -19.24 -9.12 6.66
C THR A 2 -18.85 -9.33 5.20
N THR A 3 -18.66 -8.25 4.46
CA THR A 3 -18.39 -8.33 3.01
C THR A 3 -17.50 -7.19 2.50
N GLU A 4 -16.87 -6.38 3.35
CA GLU A 4 -16.10 -5.22 2.86
C GLU A 4 -14.60 -5.48 2.67
N GLN A 5 -13.98 -6.47 3.34
CA GLN A 5 -12.54 -6.72 3.23
C GLN A 5 -12.08 -7.27 1.85
N ASN A 6 -12.90 -8.05 1.14
CA ASN A 6 -12.45 -8.81 -0.04
C ASN A 6 -12.76 -8.14 -1.40
N ASN A 7 -13.08 -6.83 -1.37
CA ASN A 7 -13.50 -6.07 -2.54
C ASN A 7 -12.47 -5.04 -3.01
N LEU A 8 -11.26 -5.02 -2.46
CA LEU A 8 -10.24 -4.06 -2.87
C LEU A 8 -9.18 -4.68 -3.79
N VAL A 9 -8.79 -3.93 -4.81
CA VAL A 9 -7.63 -4.19 -5.67
C VAL A 9 -6.61 -3.09 -5.40
N TYR A 10 -5.37 -3.48 -5.09
CA TYR A 10 -4.29 -2.54 -4.80
C TYR A 10 -3.37 -2.40 -6.01
N VAL A 11 -3.08 -1.16 -6.41
CA VAL A 11 -2.20 -0.86 -7.54
C VAL A 11 -1.10 0.09 -7.09
N GLY A 12 0.15 -0.32 -7.28
CA GLY A 12 1.34 0.47 -6.96
C GLY A 12 1.94 1.09 -8.21
N PHE A 13 2.12 2.41 -8.23
CA PHE A 13 2.75 3.13 -9.34
C PHE A 13 3.33 4.47 -8.87
N ASN A 14 4.44 4.92 -9.46
CA ASN A 14 5.04 6.24 -9.20
C ASN A 14 5.05 6.66 -7.72
N SER A 15 5.56 5.79 -6.84
CA SER A 15 5.61 5.98 -5.38
C SER A 15 4.25 6.18 -4.71
N GLN A 16 3.18 5.71 -5.33
CA GLN A 16 1.81 5.78 -4.85
C GLN A 16 1.19 4.39 -4.83
N VAL A 17 0.21 4.23 -3.96
CA VAL A 17 -0.67 3.08 -3.86
C VAL A 17 -2.09 3.58 -3.95
N VAL A 18 -2.89 2.96 -4.79
CA VAL A 18 -4.34 3.19 -4.82
C VAL A 18 -5.05 1.89 -4.53
N ALA A 19 -6.12 1.96 -3.73
CA ALA A 19 -7.09 0.89 -3.63
C ALA A 19 -8.32 1.22 -4.45
N LEU A 20 -8.72 0.27 -5.27
CA LEU A 20 -9.90 0.34 -6.11
C LEU A 20 -10.94 -0.65 -5.62
N ASP A 21 -12.21 -0.28 -5.68
CA ASP A 21 -13.30 -1.24 -5.59
C ASP A 21 -13.20 -2.22 -6.79
N LYS A 22 -13.15 -3.52 -6.49
CA LYS A 22 -12.91 -4.61 -7.43
C LYS A 22 -13.98 -4.72 -8.50
N HIS A 23 -15.21 -4.30 -8.22
CA HIS A 23 -16.35 -4.47 -9.12
C HIS A 23 -16.57 -3.23 -10.00
N THR A 24 -16.28 -2.05 -9.47
CA THR A 24 -16.57 -0.77 -10.13
C THR A 24 -15.33 -0.05 -10.62
N GLY A 25 -14.14 -0.41 -10.14
CA GLY A 25 -12.87 0.24 -10.45
C GLY A 25 -12.72 1.64 -9.84
N LYS A 26 -13.66 2.07 -8.97
CA LYS A 26 -13.59 3.38 -8.32
C LYS A 26 -12.50 3.40 -7.26
N ILE A 27 -11.78 4.50 -7.17
CA ILE A 27 -10.80 4.72 -6.10
C ILE A 27 -11.53 4.81 -4.76
N VAL A 28 -11.11 4.00 -3.80
CA VAL A 28 -11.60 3.99 -2.42
C VAL A 28 -10.66 4.82 -1.54
N TRP A 29 -9.36 4.61 -1.69
CA TRP A 29 -8.33 5.41 -1.04
C TRP A 29 -7.06 5.46 -1.90
N ASP A 30 -6.23 6.47 -1.64
CA ASP A 30 -4.89 6.59 -2.19
C ASP A 30 -3.89 6.93 -1.08
N TRP A 31 -2.63 6.54 -1.31
CA TRP A 31 -1.51 6.85 -0.45
C TRP A 31 -0.28 7.15 -1.30
N LYS A 32 0.50 8.14 -0.88
CA LYS A 32 1.76 8.52 -1.54
C LYS A 32 2.90 8.39 -0.55
N ALA A 33 3.95 7.68 -0.97
CA ALA A 33 5.13 7.47 -0.16
C ALA A 33 5.78 8.82 0.23
N PRO A 34 5.93 9.08 1.54
CA PRO A 34 6.62 10.26 2.03
C PRO A 34 8.07 10.33 1.49
N LYS A 35 8.76 9.17 1.48
CA LYS A 35 10.12 8.98 0.97
C LYS A 35 10.19 7.89 -0.09
N GLY A 36 11.25 7.95 -0.91
CA GLY A 36 11.40 7.08 -2.08
C GLY A 36 10.68 7.65 -3.30
N ARG A 37 11.31 7.51 -4.47
CA ARG A 37 10.76 7.91 -5.76
C ARG A 37 11.01 6.82 -6.78
N GLY A 38 9.98 6.04 -7.11
CA GLY A 38 10.10 4.98 -8.11
C GLY A 38 8.99 3.95 -8.06
N TYR A 39 9.35 2.73 -8.44
CA TYR A 39 8.45 1.58 -8.44
C TYR A 39 8.03 1.20 -7.02
N VAL A 40 6.80 0.70 -6.92
CA VAL A 40 6.21 0.21 -5.68
C VAL A 40 6.02 -1.28 -5.79
N SER A 41 6.57 -2.05 -4.86
CA SER A 41 6.24 -3.46 -4.68
C SER A 41 5.21 -3.58 -3.57
N LEU A 42 4.16 -4.37 -3.82
CA LEU A 42 3.06 -4.57 -2.88
C LEU A 42 3.00 -6.03 -2.44
N LEU A 43 2.79 -6.24 -1.14
CA LEU A 43 2.49 -7.54 -0.55
C LEU A 43 1.33 -7.37 0.44
N LEU A 44 0.23 -8.08 0.21
CA LEU A 44 -0.85 -8.19 1.17
C LEU A 44 -0.53 -9.36 2.09
N LEU A 45 -0.23 -9.10 3.37
CA LEU A 45 0.12 -10.15 4.33
C LEU A 45 -1.14 -10.85 4.87
N ASP A 46 -2.21 -10.09 5.10
CA ASP A 46 -3.53 -10.56 5.58
C ASP A 46 -4.64 -9.60 5.08
N GLU A 47 -5.89 -9.74 5.52
CA GLU A 47 -6.99 -8.83 5.16
C GLU A 47 -6.87 -7.40 5.73
N HIS A 48 -5.83 -7.11 6.52
CA HIS A 48 -5.68 -5.83 7.23
C HIS A 48 -4.37 -5.09 6.96
N GLN A 49 -3.36 -5.75 6.38
CA GLN A 49 -2.02 -5.19 6.29
C GLN A 49 -1.44 -5.29 4.89
N LEU A 50 -1.24 -4.14 4.27
CA LEU A 50 -0.60 -4.00 2.97
C LEU A 50 0.81 -3.44 3.15
N ILE A 51 1.81 -4.22 2.74
CA ILE A 51 3.20 -3.79 2.71
C ILE A 51 3.47 -3.11 1.38
N ALA A 52 3.93 -1.86 1.44
CA ALA A 52 4.38 -1.08 0.30
C ALA A 52 5.88 -0.81 0.42
N SER A 53 6.66 -1.37 -0.51
CA SER A 53 8.09 -1.11 -0.61
C SER A 53 8.37 -0.16 -1.77
N VAL A 54 9.07 0.94 -1.48
CA VAL A 54 9.40 2.01 -2.43
C VAL A 54 10.87 2.37 -2.29
N VAL A 55 11.72 1.87 -3.19
CA VAL A 55 13.14 2.26 -3.34
C VAL A 55 13.88 2.43 -2.00
N GLY A 56 14.15 1.32 -1.31
CA GLY A 56 14.87 1.32 -0.01
C GLY A 56 14.00 1.61 1.21
N TYR A 57 12.74 2.02 1.02
CA TYR A 57 11.81 2.27 2.11
C TYR A 57 10.71 1.22 2.13
N THR A 58 10.28 0.81 3.33
CA THR A 58 9.14 -0.10 3.52
C THR A 58 8.13 0.52 4.45
N TYR A 59 6.88 0.47 4.04
CA TYR A 59 5.73 0.98 4.79
C TYR A 59 4.73 -0.14 4.99
N SER A 60 4.04 -0.11 6.11
CA SER A 60 2.83 -0.88 6.32
C SER A 60 1.65 0.03 6.35
N LEU A 61 0.67 -0.27 5.52
CA LEU A 61 -0.59 0.44 5.43
C LEU A 61 -1.71 -0.46 5.94
N ASP A 62 -2.67 0.14 6.64
CA ASP A 62 -3.97 -0.48 6.85
C ASP A 62 -4.64 -0.67 5.48
N ALA A 63 -4.96 -1.91 5.13
CA ALA A 63 -5.40 -2.27 3.79
C ALA A 63 -6.77 -1.65 3.43
N LEU A 64 -7.61 -1.34 4.41
CA LEU A 64 -8.95 -0.78 4.20
C LEU A 64 -8.94 0.73 4.05
N THR A 65 -8.01 1.40 4.72
CA THR A 65 -8.02 2.86 4.86
C THR A 65 -6.81 3.54 4.22
N GLY A 66 -5.77 2.79 3.86
CA GLY A 66 -4.51 3.34 3.34
C GLY A 66 -3.67 4.06 4.39
N LYS A 67 -4.07 4.03 5.67
CA LYS A 67 -3.35 4.71 6.75
C LYS A 67 -2.04 4.00 7.05
N GLU A 68 -0.95 4.75 7.09
CA GLU A 68 0.34 4.24 7.53
C GLU A 68 0.28 3.79 9.00
N GLN A 69 0.66 2.54 9.23
CA GLN A 69 0.76 1.93 10.55
C GLN A 69 2.19 2.00 11.08
N TRP A 70 3.16 1.72 10.21
CA TRP A 70 4.58 1.85 10.51
C TRP A 70 5.42 2.07 9.24
N PHE A 71 6.65 2.52 9.46
CA PHE A 71 7.64 2.81 8.44
C PHE A 71 9.02 2.26 8.85
N ASN A 72 9.79 1.81 7.87
CA ASN A 72 11.16 1.34 8.04
C ASN A 72 12.04 1.81 6.87
N GLU A 73 13.20 2.39 7.18
CA GLU A 73 14.19 2.90 6.22
C GLU A 73 15.12 1.83 5.67
N LEU A 74 15.01 0.59 6.14
CA LEU A 74 15.90 -0.52 5.80
C LEU A 74 17.40 -0.13 5.84
N PRO A 75 17.89 0.46 6.94
CA PRO A 75 19.26 0.95 7.01
C PRO A 75 20.27 -0.18 6.74
N GLY A 76 21.22 0.08 5.83
CA GLY A 76 22.23 -0.90 5.42
C GLY A 76 21.78 -1.90 4.34
N TYR A 77 20.51 -1.86 3.91
CA TYR A 77 19.97 -2.65 2.80
C TYR A 77 19.61 -1.79 1.57
N GLY A 78 20.10 -0.55 1.52
CA GLY A 78 19.99 0.46 0.45
C GLY A 78 19.19 1.68 0.93
N SER A 79 19.77 2.87 1.15
CA SER A 79 20.74 3.66 0.34
C SER A 79 22.22 3.35 0.48
#